data_AF-A0A2Z6LMK3-F1
#
_entry.id   AF-A0A2Z6LMK3-F1
#
_cell.length_a   1.000
_cell.length_b   1.000
_cell.length_c   1.000
_cell.angle_alpha   90.00
_cell.angle_beta   90.00
_cell.angle_gamma   90.00
#
_symmetry.space_group_name_H-M   'P 1'
#
loop_
_entity.id
_entity.type
_entity.pdbx_description
1 polymer ?
#
loop_
_entity_poly.entity_id
_entity_poly.type
_entity_poly.pdbx_seq_one_letter_code
_entity_poly.pdbx_strand_id
1 'polypeptide(L)'
;MLEECQTLLLNISLQVHSPDRWLWHPDPDNGYSVRSAYQLLTSQDSVTLHAADGLIWHPQVPLKVSILAWRLLRDRLPTKANLVTRGILSSEAPFCVSGCGAVESAQHLFLFCSTFGSLWSLVSSWIGSSLVDTHTISDHFAQFTLSAGGLNKFTTAHFGQDQDFFISVVEGDE
;
A
#
# COMPACT_ATOMS: atom_id res chain seq x y z
N MET A 1 -6.41 -32.48 7.75
CA MET A 1 -7.40 -32.06 6.75
C MET A 1 -8.82 -32.57 7.05
N LEU A 2 -9.13 -33.87 7.01
CA LEU A 2 -10.51 -34.36 7.26
C LEU A 2 -10.98 -34.13 8.71
N GLU A 3 -10.11 -34.38 9.70
CA GLU A 3 -10.41 -34.15 11.13
C GLU A 3 -10.57 -32.66 11.47
N GLU A 4 -9.80 -31.78 10.83
CA GLU A 4 -9.91 -30.33 11.00
C GLU A 4 -11.25 -29.82 10.46
N CYS A 5 -11.69 -30.32 9.31
CA CYS A 5 -13.02 -30.00 8.77
C CYS A 5 -14.15 -30.52 9.67
N GLN A 6 -14.03 -31.73 10.24
CA GLN A 6 -15.03 -32.25 11.18
C GLN A 6 -15.13 -31.38 12.44
N THR A 7 -14.00 -30.91 12.96
CA THR A 7 -13.97 -30.05 14.16
C THR A 7 -14.68 -28.71 13.94
N LEU A 8 -14.55 -28.12 12.74
CA LEU A 8 -15.23 -26.87 12.38
C LEU A 8 -16.75 -27.01 12.25
N LEU A 9 -17.25 -28.21 11.97
CA LEU A 9 -18.68 -28.48 11.76
C LEU A 9 -19.43 -28.93 13.03
N LEU A 10 -18.72 -29.24 14.13
CA LEU A 10 -19.33 -29.72 15.38
C LEU A 10 -20.31 -28.72 16.02
N ASN A 11 -20.13 -27.42 15.77
CA ASN A 11 -21.00 -26.37 16.31
C ASN A 11 -22.13 -25.95 15.36
N ILE A 12 -22.28 -26.62 14.21
CA ILE A 12 -23.32 -26.29 13.23
C ILE A 12 -24.52 -27.22 13.41
N SER A 13 -25.65 -26.65 13.82
CA SER A 13 -26.94 -27.34 13.85
C SER A 13 -27.70 -27.09 12.55
N LEU A 14 -27.83 -28.11 11.71
CA LEU A 14 -28.59 -28.02 10.47
C LEU A 14 -30.09 -28.06 10.75
N GLN A 15 -30.81 -27.07 10.23
CA GLN A 15 -32.27 -26.95 10.38
C GLN A 15 -32.96 -27.54 9.14
N VAL A 16 -33.41 -28.79 9.23
CA VAL A 16 -33.94 -29.59 8.10
C VAL A 16 -35.17 -28.97 7.42
N HIS A 17 -35.91 -28.11 8.14
CA HIS A 17 -37.16 -27.50 7.66
C HIS A 17 -37.02 -26.02 7.30
N SER A 18 -35.83 -25.44 7.36
CA SER A 18 -35.60 -24.07 6.92
C SER A 18 -34.77 -24.07 5.64
N PRO A 19 -35.19 -23.39 4.57
CA PRO A 19 -34.34 -23.20 3.40
C PRO A 19 -33.13 -22.33 3.77
N ASP A 20 -31.99 -22.64 3.15
CA ASP A 20 -30.79 -21.82 3.29
C ASP A 20 -31.05 -20.39 2.79
N ARG A 21 -30.54 -19.41 3.54
CA ARG A 21 -30.62 -18.01 3.16
C ARG A 21 -29.28 -17.31 3.32
N TRP A 22 -28.97 -16.41 2.39
CA TRP A 22 -27.84 -15.50 2.51
C TRP A 22 -28.14 -14.49 3.62
N LEU A 23 -27.29 -14.48 4.65
CA LEU A 23 -27.36 -13.51 5.73
C LEU A 23 -26.32 -12.41 5.50
N TRP A 24 -26.78 -11.17 5.44
CA TRP A 24 -25.88 -10.03 5.49
C TRP A 24 -25.58 -9.71 6.94
N HIS A 25 -24.42 -10.15 7.43
CA HIS A 25 -24.05 -10.03 8.85
C HIS A 25 -24.19 -8.60 9.44
N PRO A 26 -23.89 -7.52 8.70
CA PRO A 26 -24.10 -6.16 9.22
C PRO A 26 -25.55 -5.76 9.44
N ASP A 27 -26.51 -6.36 8.72
CA ASP A 27 -27.95 -6.14 8.91
C ASP A 27 -28.72 -7.46 8.63
N PRO A 28 -28.86 -8.32 9.65
CA PRO A 28 -29.51 -9.63 9.49
C PRO A 28 -31.01 -9.54 9.20
N ASP A 29 -31.65 -8.42 9.58
CA ASP A 29 -33.09 -8.23 9.51
C ASP A 29 -33.52 -7.66 8.14
N ASN A 30 -32.83 -6.62 7.66
CA ASN A 30 -33.12 -6.01 6.36
C ASN A 30 -32.31 -6.60 5.21
N GLY A 31 -31.27 -7.39 5.51
CA GLY A 31 -30.43 -8.05 4.52
C GLY A 31 -29.43 -7.11 3.83
N TYR A 32 -28.93 -7.56 2.68
CA TYR A 32 -27.92 -6.80 1.94
C TYR A 32 -28.52 -5.53 1.31
N SER A 33 -27.84 -4.40 1.50
CA SER A 33 -28.05 -3.21 0.69
C SER A 33 -26.71 -2.65 0.20
N VAL A 34 -26.72 -2.03 -0.98
CA VAL A 34 -25.54 -1.32 -1.52
C VAL A 34 -25.07 -0.24 -0.54
N ARG A 35 -26.01 0.45 0.12
CA ARG A 35 -25.73 1.48 1.13
C ARG A 35 -24.96 0.91 2.32
N SER A 36 -25.46 -0.16 2.94
CA SER A 36 -24.82 -0.78 4.11
C SER A 36 -23.45 -1.36 3.76
N ALA A 37 -23.32 -1.96 2.57
CA ALA A 37 -22.04 -2.45 2.07
C ALA A 37 -21.04 -1.31 1.84
N TYR A 38 -21.47 -0.22 1.19
CA TYR A 38 -20.62 0.95 0.96
C TYR A 38 -20.18 1.60 2.28
N GLN A 39 -21.10 1.75 3.24
CA GLN A 39 -20.78 2.27 4.58
C GLN A 39 -19.76 1.39 5.32
N LEU A 40 -19.95 0.06 5.29
CA LEU A 40 -19.01 -0.87 5.90
C LEU A 40 -17.61 -0.70 5.28
N LEU A 41 -17.52 -0.71 3.95
CA LEU A 41 -16.26 -0.58 3.21
C LEU A 41 -15.57 0.78 3.42
N THR A 42 -16.34 1.86 3.57
CA THR A 42 -15.79 3.21 3.74
C THR A 42 -15.51 3.59 5.19
N SER A 43 -16.13 2.91 6.17
CA SER A 43 -15.90 3.16 7.60
C SER A 43 -14.57 2.62 8.15
N GLN A 44 -13.96 1.61 7.51
CA GLN A 44 -12.77 0.92 8.02
C GLN A 44 -11.44 1.55 7.56
N ASP A 45 -11.48 2.42 6.56
CA ASP A 45 -10.29 2.82 5.78
C ASP A 45 -9.65 4.14 6.20
N SER A 46 -9.96 4.69 7.39
CA SER A 46 -9.27 5.89 7.88
C SER A 46 -7.89 5.52 8.47
N VAL A 47 -6.95 5.12 7.62
CA VAL A 47 -5.54 5.46 7.91
C VAL A 47 -5.51 6.98 7.83
N THR A 48 -5.19 7.66 8.93
CA THR A 48 -5.22 9.12 9.04
C THR A 48 -4.12 9.74 8.18
N LEU A 49 -4.31 9.72 6.86
CA LEU A 49 -3.43 10.30 5.83
C LEU A 49 -3.86 11.73 5.49
N HIS A 50 -4.56 12.41 6.39
CA HIS A 50 -5.26 13.66 6.09
C HIS A 50 -4.33 14.79 5.58
N ALA A 51 -3.04 14.75 5.93
CA ALA A 51 -2.02 15.65 5.38
C ALA A 51 -1.46 15.21 4.02
N ALA A 52 -1.45 13.90 3.75
CA ALA A 52 -0.92 13.32 2.51
C ALA A 52 -1.96 13.30 1.38
N ASP A 53 -3.27 13.25 1.66
CA ASP A 53 -4.31 13.15 0.63
C ASP A 53 -4.28 14.31 -0.38
N GLY A 54 -4.03 15.54 0.10
CA GLY A 54 -3.89 16.71 -0.77
C GLY A 54 -2.63 16.69 -1.64
N LEU A 55 -1.61 15.95 -1.24
CA LEU A 55 -0.36 15.77 -1.98
C LEU A 55 -0.47 14.62 -2.99
N ILE A 56 -1.10 13.52 -2.60
CA ILE A 56 -1.26 12.32 -3.45
C ILE A 56 -2.07 12.65 -4.70
N TRP A 57 -3.17 13.38 -4.56
CA TRP A 57 -4.13 13.60 -5.66
C TRP A 57 -3.99 14.98 -6.32
N HIS A 58 -2.81 15.60 -6.22
CA HIS A 58 -2.56 16.91 -6.81
C HIS A 58 -2.61 16.85 -8.36
N PRO A 59 -3.28 17.79 -9.06
CA PRO A 59 -3.46 17.72 -10.52
C PRO A 59 -2.17 17.69 -11.36
N GLN A 60 -1.05 18.14 -10.79
CA GLN A 60 0.26 18.17 -11.44
C GLN A 60 1.09 16.90 -11.20
N VAL A 61 0.61 15.99 -10.34
CA VAL A 61 1.24 14.70 -10.10
C VAL A 61 0.65 13.69 -11.07
N PRO A 62 1.47 12.97 -11.85
CA PRO A 62 0.97 11.91 -12.72
C PRO A 62 0.17 10.87 -11.94
N LEU A 63 -0.89 10.35 -12.57
CA LEU A 63 -1.77 9.38 -11.92
C LEU A 63 -1.03 8.11 -11.48
N LYS A 64 -0.04 7.66 -12.24
CA LYS A 64 0.81 6.51 -11.85
C LYS A 64 1.51 6.75 -10.51
N VAL A 65 2.09 7.95 -10.30
CA VAL A 65 2.76 8.34 -9.06
C VAL A 65 1.77 8.44 -7.91
N SER A 66 0.60 9.03 -8.17
CA SER A 66 -0.49 9.14 -7.19
C SER A 66 -0.94 7.75 -6.70
N ILE A 67 -1.15 6.81 -7.62
CA ILE A 67 -1.53 5.43 -7.30
C ILE A 67 -0.42 4.72 -6.51
N LEU A 68 0.84 4.89 -6.90
CA LEU A 68 1.98 4.31 -6.17
C LEU A 68 2.04 4.83 -4.73
N ALA A 69 1.97 6.14 -4.54
CA ALA A 69 1.97 6.78 -3.22
C ALA A 69 0.80 6.31 -2.35
N TRP A 70 -0.41 6.28 -2.92
CA TRP A 70 -1.60 5.78 -2.23
C TRP A 70 -1.46 4.30 -1.83
N ARG A 71 -0.90 3.45 -2.69
CA ARG A 71 -0.63 2.05 -2.35
C ARG A 71 0.46 1.91 -1.28
N LEU A 72 1.50 2.72 -1.36
CA LEU A 72 2.60 2.74 -0.39
C LEU A 72 2.11 3.10 1.02
N LEU A 73 1.37 4.21 1.15
CA LEU A 73 0.89 4.72 2.42
C LEU A 73 -0.16 3.82 3.10
N ARG A 74 -0.78 2.93 2.34
CA ARG A 74 -1.77 1.97 2.82
C ARG A 74 -1.21 0.56 3.00
N ASP A 75 0.09 0.38 2.83
CA ASP A 75 0.78 -0.91 2.80
C ASP A 75 0.11 -1.93 1.85
N ARG A 76 -0.22 -1.46 0.64
CA ARG A 76 -0.90 -2.25 -0.41
C ARG A 76 0.01 -2.57 -1.59
N LEU A 77 1.29 -2.23 -1.52
CA LEU A 77 2.29 -2.64 -2.52
C LEU A 77 2.45 -4.17 -2.53
N PRO A 78 2.79 -4.77 -3.68
CA PRO A 78 2.99 -6.21 -3.82
C PRO A 78 4.36 -6.65 -3.27
N THR A 79 4.68 -6.24 -2.04
CA THR A 79 5.88 -6.73 -1.33
C THR A 79 5.71 -8.20 -0.98
N LYS A 80 6.80 -8.97 -0.84
CA LYS A 80 6.66 -10.39 -0.45
C LYS A 80 5.92 -10.56 0.87
N ALA A 81 6.11 -9.67 1.85
CA ALA A 81 5.34 -9.70 3.08
C ALA A 81 3.83 -9.64 2.81
N ASN A 82 3.38 -8.68 2.00
CA ASN A 82 1.95 -8.54 1.65
C ASN A 82 1.43 -9.70 0.81
N LEU A 83 2.26 -10.27 -0.07
CA LEU A 83 1.89 -11.44 -0.87
C LEU A 83 1.75 -12.70 0.00
N VAL A 84 2.59 -12.86 1.02
CA VAL A 84 2.45 -13.94 2.04
C VAL A 84 1.17 -13.74 2.84
N THR A 85 0.89 -12.54 3.34
CA THR A 85 -0.36 -12.23 4.07
C THR A 85 -1.61 -12.53 3.23
N ARG A 86 -1.53 -12.36 1.90
CA ARG A 86 -2.62 -12.68 0.97
C ARG A 86 -2.68 -14.15 0.55
N GLY A 87 -1.77 -15.00 1.03
CA GLY A 87 -1.68 -16.41 0.65
C GLY A 87 -1.25 -16.65 -0.80
N ILE A 88 -0.64 -15.65 -1.45
CA ILE A 88 -0.11 -15.77 -2.83
C ILE A 88 1.27 -16.42 -2.81
N LEU A 89 2.09 -16.09 -1.80
CA LEU A 89 3.41 -16.69 -1.58
C LEU A 89 3.40 -17.59 -0.34
N SER A 90 4.34 -18.54 -0.33
CA SER A 90 4.57 -19.42 0.82
C SER A 90 5.10 -18.64 2.03
N SER A 91 4.75 -19.08 3.25
CA SER A 91 5.13 -18.41 4.49
C SER A 91 6.65 -18.32 4.72
N GLU A 92 7.43 -19.13 4.01
CA GLU A 92 8.89 -19.22 4.05
C GLU A 92 9.57 -18.27 3.06
N ALA A 93 8.81 -17.55 2.23
CA ALA A 93 9.34 -16.67 1.20
C ALA A 93 9.28 -15.14 1.51
N PRO A 94 9.19 -14.63 2.75
CA PRO A 94 8.99 -13.20 2.98
C PRO A 94 10.29 -12.38 2.86
N PHE A 95 11.41 -12.98 2.46
CA PHE A 95 12.72 -12.35 2.55
C PHE A 95 13.03 -11.39 1.39
N CYS A 96 13.66 -10.26 1.74
CA CYS A 96 14.04 -9.17 0.85
C CYS A 96 14.81 -9.66 -0.38
N VAL A 97 14.40 -9.20 -1.56
CA VAL A 97 15.03 -9.51 -2.85
C VAL A 97 16.51 -9.12 -2.92
N SER A 98 16.96 -8.13 -2.13
CA SER A 98 18.38 -7.77 -2.08
C SER A 98 19.27 -8.81 -1.38
N GLY A 99 18.68 -9.82 -0.73
CA GLY A 99 19.41 -10.84 0.01
C GLY A 99 19.94 -10.38 1.37
N CYS A 100 19.49 -9.23 1.88
CA CYS A 100 19.94 -8.73 3.19
C CYS A 100 19.36 -9.48 4.41
N GLY A 101 18.57 -10.54 4.19
CA GLY A 101 18.01 -11.41 5.23
C GLY A 101 16.80 -10.88 6.00
N ALA A 102 16.40 -9.62 5.80
CA ALA A 102 15.22 -9.04 6.42
C ALA A 102 13.92 -9.39 5.65
N VAL A 103 12.77 -9.21 6.30
CA VAL A 103 11.45 -9.33 5.64
C VAL A 103 11.28 -8.18 4.65
N GLU A 104 10.82 -8.50 3.44
CA GLU A 104 10.49 -7.55 2.39
C GLU A 104 9.17 -6.86 2.69
N SER A 105 9.23 -5.80 3.49
CA SER A 105 8.12 -4.86 3.71
C SER A 105 8.37 -3.54 2.99
N ALA A 106 7.33 -2.73 2.80
CA ALA A 106 7.49 -1.39 2.23
C ALA A 106 8.42 -0.54 3.09
N GLN A 107 8.33 -0.63 4.42
CA GLN A 107 9.18 0.11 5.33
C GLN A 107 10.65 -0.31 5.17
N HIS A 108 10.91 -1.62 5.04
CA HIS A 108 12.24 -2.12 4.79
C HIS A 108 12.80 -1.63 3.45
N LEU A 109 12.04 -1.78 2.35
CA LEU A 109 12.50 -1.40 1.01
C LEU A 109 12.78 0.11 0.87
N PHE A 110 11.98 0.95 1.52
CA PHE A 110 12.07 2.41 1.36
C PHE A 110 12.97 3.09 2.41
N LEU A 111 13.11 2.53 3.62
CA LEU A 111 13.80 3.22 4.73
C LEU A 111 15.03 2.48 5.24
N PHE A 112 14.98 1.15 5.36
CA PHE A 112 15.94 0.41 6.19
C PHE A 112 16.84 -0.57 5.44
N CYS A 113 16.52 -0.92 4.20
CA CYS A 113 17.34 -1.84 3.44
C CYS A 113 18.69 -1.20 3.14
N SER A 114 19.79 -1.85 3.51
CA SER A 114 21.14 -1.35 3.24
C SER A 114 21.41 -1.20 1.73
N THR A 115 20.83 -2.08 0.92
CA THR A 115 20.94 -2.02 -0.54
C THR A 115 20.10 -0.87 -1.11
N PHE A 116 18.78 -0.86 -0.87
CA PHE A 116 17.88 0.14 -1.45
C PHE A 116 18.00 1.52 -0.80
N GLY A 117 18.35 1.62 0.48
CA GLY A 117 18.56 2.88 1.18
C GLY A 117 19.67 3.73 0.54
N SER A 118 20.73 3.09 0.03
CA SER A 118 21.78 3.78 -0.72
C SER A 118 21.27 4.40 -2.03
N LEU A 119 20.34 3.72 -2.73
CA LEU A 119 19.69 4.24 -3.93
C LEU A 119 18.81 5.46 -3.60
N TRP A 120 18.03 5.39 -2.52
CA TRP A 120 17.19 6.52 -2.09
C TRP A 120 18.00 7.75 -1.66
N SER A 121 19.17 7.53 -1.06
CA SER A 121 20.12 8.60 -0.77
C SER A 121 20.64 9.28 -2.05
N LEU A 122 20.97 8.48 -3.08
CA LEU A 122 21.40 9.00 -4.39
C LEU A 122 20.27 9.79 -5.08
N VAL A 123 19.05 9.26 -5.07
CA VAL A 123 17.87 9.94 -5.62
C VAL A 123 17.61 11.25 -4.88
N SER A 124 17.71 11.26 -3.55
CA SER A 124 17.52 12.47 -2.72
C SER A 124 18.57 13.54 -3.03
N SER A 125 19.83 13.13 -3.20
CA SER A 125 20.91 14.02 -3.63
C SER A 125 20.65 14.61 -5.02
N TRP A 126 20.21 13.77 -5.97
CA TRP A 126 19.90 14.21 -7.34
C TRP A 126 18.78 15.25 -7.40
N ILE A 127 17.73 15.09 -6.60
CA ILE A 127 16.61 16.05 -6.53
C ILE A 127 16.91 17.28 -5.63
N GLY A 128 18.11 17.35 -5.03
CA GLY A 128 18.49 18.44 -4.14
C GLY A 128 17.76 18.45 -2.79
N SER A 129 17.25 17.30 -2.36
CA SER A 129 16.59 17.11 -1.07
C SER A 129 17.58 16.62 -0.02
N SER A 130 17.70 17.34 1.10
CA SER A 130 18.37 16.77 2.28
C SER A 130 17.45 15.74 2.91
N LEU A 131 17.77 14.45 2.76
CA LEU A 131 17.05 13.37 3.44
C LEU A 131 17.24 13.55 4.95
N VAL A 132 16.18 13.91 5.66
CA VAL A 132 16.14 13.82 7.13
C VAL A 132 15.72 12.39 7.44
N ASP A 133 16.38 11.74 8.40
CA ASP A 133 16.11 10.36 8.75
C ASP A 133 14.67 10.23 9.26
N THR A 134 13.79 9.66 8.44
CA THR A 134 12.38 9.46 8.78
C THR A 134 12.14 8.03 9.22
N HIS A 135 11.57 7.87 10.41
CA HIS A 135 11.26 6.54 10.95
C HIS A 135 9.96 5.93 10.38
N THR A 136 9.13 6.73 9.68
CA THR A 136 7.87 6.27 9.08
C THR A 136 7.78 6.57 7.58
N ILE A 137 7.05 5.72 6.85
CA ILE A 137 6.81 5.88 5.40
C ILE A 137 6.02 7.17 5.10
N SER A 138 5.09 7.53 5.99
CA SER A 138 4.28 8.75 5.81
C SER A 138 5.15 10.01 5.92
N ASP A 139 6.06 10.04 6.89
CA ASP A 139 6.98 11.18 7.04
C ASP A 139 7.98 11.24 5.88
N HIS A 140 8.50 10.09 5.45
CA HIS A 140 9.35 9.99 4.26
C HIS A 140 8.65 10.55 3.02
N PHE A 141 7.39 10.16 2.80
CA PHE A 141 6.58 10.64 1.68
C PHE A 141 6.33 12.15 1.74
N ALA A 142 5.96 12.66 2.92
CA ALA A 142 5.72 14.08 3.12
C ALA A 142 7.01 14.90 2.88
N GLN A 143 8.14 14.47 3.44
CA GLN A 143 9.43 15.13 3.24
C GLN A 143 9.88 15.09 1.79
N PHE A 144 9.79 13.94 1.13
CA PHE A 144 10.13 13.82 -0.28
C PHE A 144 9.32 14.79 -1.14
N THR A 145 8.00 14.88 -0.88
CA THR A 145 7.11 15.76 -1.65
C THR A 145 7.39 17.25 -1.40
N LEU A 146 7.74 17.63 -0.17
CA LEU A 146 8.06 19.01 0.17
C LEU A 146 9.45 19.42 -0.37
N SER A 147 10.43 18.52 -0.29
CA SER A 147 11.82 18.78 -0.66
C SER A 147 12.09 18.67 -2.17
N ALA A 148 11.37 17.83 -2.90
CA ALA A 148 11.41 17.76 -4.37
C ALA A 148 10.84 19.02 -5.06
N GLY A 149 10.45 20.03 -4.27
CA GLY A 149 9.80 21.25 -4.71
C GLY A 149 8.34 21.21 -4.32
N GLY A 150 8.02 21.79 -3.15
CA GLY A 150 6.63 22.03 -2.76
C GLY A 150 5.83 22.74 -3.87
N LEU A 151 4.49 22.74 -3.72
CA LEU A 151 3.48 23.21 -4.68
C LEU A 151 3.85 24.44 -5.55
N ASN A 152 4.72 25.32 -5.08
CA ASN A 152 5.15 26.53 -5.77
C ASN A 152 6.09 26.32 -6.98
N LYS A 153 6.77 25.17 -7.14
CA LYS A 153 7.63 24.88 -8.32
C LYS A 153 6.89 24.23 -9.49
N PHE A 154 5.74 23.61 -9.25
CA PHE A 154 4.95 23.02 -10.33
C PHE A 154 4.27 24.06 -11.23
N THR A 155 4.30 25.34 -10.84
CA THR A 155 3.80 26.45 -11.65
C THR A 155 4.75 26.90 -12.77
N THR A 156 6.02 26.47 -12.80
CA THR A 156 7.01 27.10 -13.71
C THR A 156 8.18 26.21 -14.19
N ALA A 157 8.09 24.88 -14.14
CA ALA A 157 9.14 24.02 -14.70
C ALA A 157 8.64 23.15 -15.85
N HIS A 158 9.36 23.23 -16.97
CA HIS A 158 9.23 22.40 -18.18
C HIS A 158 9.38 20.91 -17.80
N PHE A 159 8.28 20.25 -17.45
CA PHE A 159 8.23 18.87 -16.91
C PHE A 159 8.26 17.77 -17.99
N GLY A 160 8.84 18.05 -19.15
CA GLY A 160 8.79 17.16 -20.32
C GLY A 160 9.92 16.14 -20.42
N GLN A 161 10.97 16.25 -19.58
CA GLN A 161 12.16 15.38 -19.68
C GLN A 161 12.46 14.60 -18.40
N ASP A 162 12.09 15.11 -17.23
CA ASP A 162 12.40 14.45 -15.94
C ASP A 162 11.39 13.34 -15.56
N GLN A 163 10.19 13.36 -16.15
CA GLN A 163 9.14 12.37 -15.87
C GLN A 163 9.44 11.01 -16.53
N ASP A 164 10.05 11.02 -17.72
CA ASP A 164 10.38 9.79 -18.45
C ASP A 164 11.47 8.98 -17.73
N PHE A 165 12.39 9.64 -17.03
CA PHE A 165 13.50 8.97 -16.35
C PHE A 165 13.11 8.33 -15.01
N PHE A 166 12.24 8.98 -14.22
CA PHE A 166 11.74 8.39 -12.97
C PHE A 166 10.85 7.17 -13.22
N ILE A 167 10.17 7.14 -14.38
CA ILE A 167 9.45 5.97 -14.86
C ILE A 167 10.43 4.83 -15.20
N SER A 168 11.55 5.11 -15.90
CA SER A 168 12.56 4.09 -16.22
C SER A 168 13.22 3.44 -14.99
N VAL A 169 13.43 4.19 -13.91
CA VAL A 169 14.03 3.66 -12.66
C VAL A 169 13.06 2.76 -11.88
N VAL A 170 11.75 2.98 -12.03
CA VAL A 170 10.71 2.20 -11.34
C VAL A 170 10.18 1.03 -12.18
N GLU A 171 10.17 1.15 -13.51
CA GLU A 171 9.63 0.11 -14.40
C GLU A 171 10.64 -1.00 -14.73
N GLY A 172 11.94 -0.82 -14.48
CA GLY A 172 12.92 -1.89 -14.66
C GLY A 172 12.88 -2.46 -16.07
N ASP A 173 13.07 -1.59 -17.06
CA ASP A 173 13.18 -2.02 -18.45
C ASP A 173 14.56 -2.67 -18.68
N GLU A 174 14.57 -4.01 -18.72
CA GLU A 174 15.42 -4.78 -19.64
C GLU A 174 14.62 -5.15 -20.90
#